data_AF-A0A432ITJ7-F1
#
_entry.id   AF-A0A432ITJ7-F1
#
_cell.length_a   1.000
_cell.length_b   1.000
_cell.length_c   1.000
_cell.angle_alpha   90.00
_cell.angle_beta   90.00
_cell.angle_gamma   90.00
#
_symmetry.space_group_name_H-M   'P 1'
#
loop_
_entity.id
_entity.type
_entity.pdbx_description
1 polymer ?
#
loop_
_entity_poly.entity_id
_entity_poly.type
_entity_poly.pdbx_seq_one_letter_code
_entity_poly.pdbx_strand_id
1 'polypeptide(L)' 'MTKLTTHCLDTFSGKPAKGVKVDVYFVSGNRTKLNSIILNNNGRSDKPLVDGTDFKEGQYELVFFVGDYFKKMT' A
#
# COMPACT_ATOMS: atom_id res chain seq x y z
N MET A 1 19.66 -3.84 -4.16
CA MET A 1 18.74 -2.84 -4.75
C MET A 1 17.67 -2.51 -3.72
N THR A 2 17.42 -1.21 -3.53
CA THR A 2 16.46 -0.69 -2.54
C THR A 2 15.03 -0.82 -3.07
N LYS A 3 14.07 -1.08 -2.18
CA LYS A 3 12.66 -1.28 -2.53
C LYS A 3 11.74 -0.75 -1.43
N LEU A 4 10.56 -0.27 -1.82
CA LEU A 4 9.48 0.09 -0.92
C LEU A 4 8.51 -1.09 -0.77
N THR A 5 8.19 -1.47 0.46
CA THR A 5 7.20 -2.52 0.75
C THR A 5 6.27 -2.06 1.88
N THR A 6 5.15 -2.76 2.06
CA THR A 6 4.24 -2.52 3.18
C THR A 6 3.74 -3.83 3.78
N HIS A 7 3.33 -3.78 5.04
CA HIS A 7 2.63 -4.84 5.75
C HIS A 7 1.58 -4.19 6.66
N CYS A 8 0.34 -4.63 6.54
CA CYS A 8 -0.78 -4.09 7.29
C CYS A 8 -1.46 -5.20 8.10
N LEU A 9 -1.70 -4.92 9.38
CA LEU A 9 -2.42 -5.78 10.32
C LEU A 9 -3.75 -5.11 10.65
N ASP A 10 -4.84 -5.86 10.52
CA ASP A 10 -6.13 -5.48 11.08
C ASP A 10 -6.15 -5.83 12.57
N THR A 11 -6.07 -4.79 13.41
CA THR A 11 -6.06 -4.93 14.87
C THR A 11 -7.43 -5.21 15.47
N PHE A 12 -8.52 -4.97 14.73
CA PHE A 12 -9.86 -5.33 15.19
C PHE A 12 -10.06 -6.85 15.19
N SER A 13 -9.65 -7.54 14.12
CA SER A 13 -9.74 -9.00 14.03
C SER A 13 -8.46 -9.76 14.44
N GLY A 14 -7.36 -9.04 14.69
CA GLY A 14 -6.05 -9.61 15.02
C GLY A 14 -5.41 -10.38 13.85
N LYS A 15 -5.78 -10.08 12.61
CA LYS A 15 -5.36 -10.81 11.40
C LYS A 15 -4.70 -9.89 10.38
N PRO A 16 -3.90 -10.42 9.43
CA PRO A 16 -3.38 -9.60 8.35
C PRO A 16 -4.51 -8.93 7.56
N ALA A 17 -4.31 -7.66 7.17
CA ALA A 17 -5.33 -6.85 6.52
C ALA A 17 -5.48 -7.21 5.02
N LYS A 18 -5.82 -8.48 4.76
CA LYS A 18 -6.05 -9.04 3.43
C LYS A 18 -7.17 -8.26 2.73
N GLY A 19 -6.94 -7.89 1.48
CA GLY A 19 -7.97 -7.25 0.66
C GLY A 19 -8.07 -5.74 0.79
N VAL A 20 -7.25 -5.11 1.66
CA VAL A 20 -7.13 -3.65 1.70
C VAL A 20 -6.50 -3.17 0.39
N LYS A 21 -7.16 -2.21 -0.27
CA LYS A 21 -6.58 -1.49 -1.39
C LYS A 21 -5.58 -0.46 -0.89
N VAL A 22 -4.43 -0.37 -1.57
CA VAL A 22 -3.40 0.62 -1.30
C VAL A 22 -3.01 1.29 -2.61
N ASP A 23 -3.10 2.61 -2.65
CA ASP A 23 -2.56 3.42 -3.73
C ASP A 23 -1.25 4.07 -3.29
N VAL A 24 -0.26 4.08 -4.18
CA VAL A 24 1.08 4.61 -3.93
C VAL A 24 1.33 5.78 -4.86
N TYR A 25 1.82 6.88 -4.32
CA TYR A 25 2.09 8.10 -5.05
C TYR A 25 3.49 8.60 -4.78
N PHE A 26 4.07 9.25 -5.78
CA PHE A 26 5.21 10.14 -5.63
C PHE A 26 4.70 11.58 -5.56
N VAL A 27 5.21 12.34 -4.60
CA VAL A 27 4.79 13.72 -4.35
C VAL A 27 5.97 14.65 -4.61
N SER A 28 5.89 15.41 -5.70
CA SER A 28 6.89 16.41 -6.08
C SER A 28 6.18 17.59 -6.74
N GLY A 29 5.73 18.55 -5.92
CA GLY A 29 4.84 19.64 -6.31
C GLY A 29 3.40 19.18 -6.60
N ASN A 30 3.27 18.13 -7.43
CA ASN A 30 2.03 17.42 -7.73
C ASN A 30 2.12 15.96 -7.27
N ARG A 31 0.95 15.33 -7.14
CA ARG A 31 0.79 13.93 -6.74
C ARG A 31 0.66 13.03 -7.97
N THR A 32 1.66 12.19 -8.23
CA THR A 32 1.67 11.24 -9.35
C THR A 32 1.47 9.83 -8.84
N LYS A 33 0.46 9.12 -9.36
CA LYS A 33 0.21 7.73 -8.96
C LYS A 33 1.27 6.81 -9.56
N LEU A 34 1.96 6.07 -8.69
CA LEU A 34 2.96 5.07 -9.09
C LEU A 34 2.35 3.68 -9.17
N ASN A 35 1.52 3.31 -8.20
CA ASN A 35 1.01 1.94 -8.08
C ASN A 35 -0.37 1.89 -7.42
N SER A 36 -1.09 0.79 -7.64
CA SER A 36 -2.38 0.46 -7.03
C SER A 36 -2.43 -1.05 -6.81
N ILE A 37 -2.51 -1.49 -5.56
CA ILE A 37 -2.44 -2.91 -5.20
C ILE A 37 -3.53 -3.28 -4.20
N ILE A 38 -3.82 -4.58 -4.14
CA ILE A 38 -4.64 -5.18 -3.09
C ILE A 38 -3.73 -6.06 -2.24
N LEU A 39 -3.79 -5.92 -0.91
CA LEU A 39 -2.96 -6.73 -0.01
C LEU A 39 -3.38 -8.21 -0.04
N ASN A 40 -2.38 -9.08 -0.08
CA ASN A 40 -2.53 -10.53 -0.12
C ASN A 40 -2.96 -11.12 1.24
N ASN A 41 -3.04 -12.45 1.33
CA ASN A 41 -3.46 -13.17 2.54
C ASN A 41 -2.59 -12.87 3.79
N ASN A 42 -1.38 -12.36 3.60
CA ASN A 42 -0.45 -11.99 4.65
C ASN A 42 -0.41 -10.47 4.88
N GLY A 43 -1.40 -9.71 4.40
CA GLY A 43 -1.46 -8.25 4.59
C GLY A 43 -0.32 -7.51 3.91
N ARG A 44 0.27 -8.09 2.85
CA ARG A 44 1.44 -7.56 2.12
C ARG A 44 1.13 -7.39 0.65
N SER A 45 2.01 -6.68 -0.07
CA SER A 45 2.05 -6.71 -1.52
C SER A 45 2.86 -7.93 -2.01
N ASP A 46 2.44 -8.58 -3.10
CA ASP A 46 3.19 -9.71 -3.69
C ASP A 46 4.49 -9.26 -4.37
N LYS A 47 4.48 -8.03 -4.89
CA LYS A 47 5.64 -7.35 -5.47
C LYS A 47 5.98 -6.12 -4.63
N PRO A 48 7.21 -5.58 -4.70
CA PRO A 48 7.51 -4.27 -4.16
C PRO A 48 6.51 -3.21 -4.64
N LEU A 49 6.20 -2.24 -3.78
CA LEU A 49 5.36 -1.10 -4.14
C LEU A 49 6.06 -0.20 -5.15
N VAL A 50 7.36 -0.04 -4.96
CA VAL A 50 8.30 0.71 -5.82
C VAL A 50 9.66 0.00 -5.73
N ASP A 51 10.33 -0.22 -6.85
CA ASP A 51 11.66 -0.79 -6.91
C ASP A 51 12.49 -0.23 -8.09
N GLY A 52 13.75 -0.67 -8.18
CA GLY A 52 14.62 -0.36 -9.31
C GLY A 52 14.78 1.15 -9.57
N THR A 53 14.59 1.54 -10.82
CA THR A 53 14.71 2.93 -11.29
C THR A 53 13.57 3.83 -10.84
N ASP A 54 12.46 3.25 -10.39
CA ASP A 54 11.30 4.01 -9.89
C ASP A 54 11.47 4.39 -8.42
N PHE A 55 12.37 3.71 -7.70
CA PHE A 55 12.73 4.06 -6.33
C PHE A 55 13.73 5.23 -6.34
N LYS A 56 13.18 6.45 -6.35
CA LYS A 56 13.91 7.72 -6.36
C LYS A 56 13.84 8.42 -5.01
N GLU A 57 14.81 9.28 -4.71
CA GLU A 57 14.74 10.17 -3.55
C GLU A 57 13.57 11.15 -3.69
N GLY A 58 12.84 11.38 -2.60
CA GLY A 58 11.69 12.25 -2.57
C GLY A 58 10.61 11.78 -1.60
N GLN A 59 9.41 12.35 -1.71
CA GLN A 59 8.28 12.03 -0.85
C GLN A 59 7.35 11.03 -1.52
N TYR A 60 6.96 10.01 -0.76
CA TYR A 60 5.98 9.02 -1.17
C TYR A 60 4.77 9.08 -0.25
N GLU A 61 3.60 8.85 -0.82
CA GLU A 61 2.36 8.74 -0.07
C GLU A 61 1.71 7.39 -0.34
N LEU A 62 1.33 6.69 0.73
CA LEU A 62 0.56 5.46 0.68
C LEU A 62 -0.83 5.73 1.21
N VAL A 63 -1.85 5.52 0.39
CA VAL A 63 -3.25 5.66 0.78
C VAL A 63 -3.89 4.30 0.92
N PHE A 64 -4.19 3.95 2.17
CA PHE A 64 -4.89 2.73 2.54
C PHE A 64 -6.40 3.00 2.57
N PHE A 65 -7.17 2.26 1.79
CA PHE A 65 -8.63 2.43 1.69
C PHE A 65 -9.33 1.67 2.83
N VAL A 66 -9.04 2.08 4.06
CA VAL A 66 -9.50 1.42 5.29
C VAL A 66 -11.03 1.47 5.44
N GLY A 67 -11.66 2.58 5.04
CA GLY A 67 -13.12 2.70 5.06
C GLY A 67 -13.82 1.66 4.17
N ASP A 68 -13.31 1.46 2.95
CA ASP A 68 -13.86 0.46 2.02
C ASP A 68 -13.59 -0.97 2.49
N TYR A 69 -12.49 -1.18 3.21
CA TYR A 69 -12.17 -2.47 3.82
C TYR A 69 -13.16 -2.84 4.92
N PHE A 70 -13.36 -1.96 5.91
CA PHE A 70 -14.27 -2.25 7.03
C PHE A 70 -15.74 -2.26 6.63
N LYS A 71 -16.15 -1.49 5.62
CA LYS A 71 -17.51 -1.57 5.05
C LYS A 71 -17.89 -2.96 4.52
N LYS A 72 -16.92 -3.81 4.18
CA LYS A 72 -17.17 -5.18 3.74
C LYS A 72 -17.33 -6.17 4.90
N MET A 73 -17.06 -5.72 6.13
CA MET A 73 -17.12 -6.54 7.35
C MET A 73 -18.36 -6.27 8.21
N THR A 74 -19.09 -5.20 7.92
CA THR A 74 -20.37 -4.81 8.52
C THR A 74 -21.50 -5.02 7.52
#